data_AF-A0A7V0WWA5-F1
#
_entry.id   AF-A0A7V0WWA5-F1
#
_cell.length_a   1.000
_cell.length_b   1.000
_cell.length_c   1.000
_cell.angle_alpha   90.00
_cell.angle_beta   90.00
_cell.angle_gamma   90.00
#
_symmetry.space_group_name_H-M   'P 1'
#
loop_
_entity.id
_entity.type
_entity.pdbx_description
1 polymer ?
#
loop_
_entity_poly.entity_id
_entity_poly.type
_entity_poly.pdbx_seq_one_letter_code
_entity_poly.pdbx_strand_id
1 'polypeptide(L)'
;MPCVMLGNFRRVDVHFQRVTKKGREEMSQRILIFMITICSSTLIAYAQFGDISGCVFDSRTGDPLMGANVILVENSQGSATDLDGFYTIRNIPAGRYSLMVTYIGYQQKKINDVEIRNGQLSRIDISVEPTSLEMASVIVEVQANRVSDSYMLTQQRNSVNTQDGIAASQISRSGDSNAAEAAKR
;
A
#
# COMPACT_ATOMS: atom_id res chain seq x y z
N MET A 1 20.32 38.57 86.08
CA MET A 1 21.13 39.10 84.97
C MET A 1 22.43 38.31 84.91
N PRO A 2 22.95 37.88 83.74
CA PRO A 2 22.29 37.50 82.49
C PRO A 2 22.87 36.17 81.88
N CYS A 3 22.41 35.83 80.66
CA CYS A 3 23.20 35.25 79.55
C CYS A 3 23.61 33.74 79.60
N VAL A 4 23.41 32.87 78.61
CA VAL A 4 22.93 32.96 77.21
C VAL A 4 22.42 31.56 76.77
N MET A 5 21.32 31.58 76.03
CA MET A 5 20.84 30.54 75.10
C MET A 5 21.75 30.42 73.87
N LEU A 6 22.34 29.25 73.59
CA LEU A 6 22.92 28.87 72.29
C LEU A 6 22.99 27.33 72.31
N GLY A 7 22.45 26.54 71.37
CA GLY A 7 22.03 26.79 70.00
C GLY A 7 22.06 25.41 69.34
N ASN A 8 21.04 24.60 69.62
CA ASN A 8 20.93 23.23 69.12
C ASN A 8 20.27 23.27 67.72
N PHE A 9 21.03 23.64 66.69
CA PHE A 9 20.47 23.89 65.34
C PHE A 9 21.37 23.43 64.18
N ARG A 10 22.10 22.31 64.34
CA ARG A 10 23.00 21.79 63.30
C ARG A 10 22.66 20.41 62.72
N ARG A 11 21.52 19.80 63.06
CA ARG A 11 21.21 18.41 62.65
C ARG A 11 20.09 18.21 61.62
N VAL A 12 19.34 19.23 61.22
CA VAL A 12 18.12 19.02 60.41
C VAL A 12 18.33 19.16 58.89
N ASP A 13 19.36 19.87 58.42
CA ASP A 13 19.53 20.15 56.98
C ASP A 13 20.04 18.99 56.12
N VAL A 14 20.74 18.00 56.69
CA VAL A 14 21.43 16.97 55.89
C VAL A 14 20.49 15.87 55.39
N HIS A 15 19.31 15.72 55.99
CA HIS A 15 18.34 14.71 55.56
C HIS A 15 17.48 15.20 54.37
N PHE A 16 17.17 16.50 54.31
CA PHE A 16 16.24 17.05 53.31
C PHE A 16 16.88 17.21 51.92
N GLN A 17 18.19 17.48 51.85
CA GLN A 17 18.93 17.61 50.59
C GLN A 17 19.14 16.28 49.83
N ARG A 18 18.97 15.11 50.47
CA ARG A 18 19.12 13.81 49.79
C ARG A 18 17.87 13.38 49.02
N VAL A 19 16.69 13.82 49.45
CA VAL A 19 15.42 13.40 48.82
C VAL A 19 15.22 14.08 47.46
N THR A 20 15.68 15.33 47.30
CA THR A 20 15.52 16.11 46.05
C THR A 20 16.48 15.72 44.93
N LYS A 21 17.65 15.14 45.25
CA LYS A 21 18.59 14.64 44.24
C LYS A 21 18.18 13.28 43.68
N LYS A 22 17.66 12.38 44.53
CA LYS A 22 17.25 11.03 44.11
C LYS A 22 16.11 11.04 43.07
N GLY A 23 15.13 11.93 43.22
CA GLY A 23 14.04 12.06 42.24
C GLY A 23 14.44 12.67 40.90
N ARG A 24 15.50 13.48 40.85
CA ARG A 24 16.01 14.11 39.61
C ARG A 24 16.82 13.11 38.78
N GLU A 25 17.60 12.24 39.43
CA GLU A 25 18.36 11.15 38.79
C GLU A 25 17.43 10.04 38.25
N GLU A 26 16.39 9.65 39.00
CA GLU A 26 15.39 8.67 38.54
C GLU A 26 14.58 9.19 37.34
N MET A 27 14.30 10.50 37.29
CA MET A 27 13.56 11.14 36.20
C MET A 27 14.43 11.32 34.95
N SER A 28 15.72 11.68 35.11
CA SER A 28 16.67 11.72 33.99
C SER A 28 16.95 10.33 33.43
N GLN A 29 17.04 9.30 34.27
CA GLN A 29 17.16 7.90 33.84
C GLN A 29 15.93 7.43 33.07
N ARG A 30 14.72 7.75 33.54
CA ARG A 30 13.48 7.39 32.84
C ARG A 30 13.35 8.09 31.49
N ILE A 31 13.75 9.36 31.40
CA ILE A 31 13.78 10.12 30.14
C ILE A 31 14.83 9.54 29.18
N LEU A 32 16.01 9.16 29.69
CA LEU A 32 17.06 8.54 28.90
C LEU A 32 16.65 7.17 28.36
N ILE A 33 16.00 6.33 29.18
CA ILE A 33 15.47 5.02 28.77
C ILE A 33 14.36 5.19 27.72
N PHE A 34 13.48 6.18 27.90
CA PHE A 34 12.42 6.48 26.93
C PHE A 34 12.98 6.97 25.58
N MET A 35 14.00 7.83 25.61
CA MET A 35 14.74 8.27 24.41
C MET A 35 15.45 7.12 23.69
N ILE A 36 16.09 6.20 24.43
CA ILE A 36 16.74 5.01 23.86
C ILE A 36 15.71 4.05 23.24
N THR A 37 14.54 3.92 23.87
CA THR A 37 13.46 3.04 23.38
C THR A 37 12.84 3.57 22.08
N ILE A 38 12.64 4.89 21.99
CA ILE A 38 12.17 5.57 20.76
C ILE A 38 13.22 5.52 19.64
N CYS A 39 14.51 5.65 19.97
CA CYS A 39 15.59 5.56 18.99
C CYS A 39 15.78 4.14 18.43
N SER A 40 15.46 3.11 19.24
CA SER A 40 15.60 1.71 18.82
C SER A 40 14.48 1.24 17.90
N SER A 41 13.29 1.83 17.97
CA SER A 41 12.14 1.42 17.15
C SER A 41 12.24 1.88 15.69
N THR A 42 13.00 2.93 15.39
CA THR A 42 13.21 3.43 14.02
C THR A 42 14.19 2.58 13.20
N LEU A 43 14.94 1.65 13.81
CA LEU A 43 15.91 0.79 13.13
C LEU A 43 15.29 -0.44 12.40
N ILE A 44 13.99 -0.71 12.56
CA ILE A 44 13.36 -1.92 12.01
C ILE A 44 12.77 -1.69 10.61
N ALA A 45 12.78 -0.46 10.09
CA ALA A 45 12.17 -0.10 8.80
C ALA A 45 13.13 -0.07 7.60
N TYR A 46 14.15 -0.93 7.57
CA TYR A 46 14.96 -1.11 6.36
C TYR A 46 14.16 -1.93 5.35
N ALA A 47 13.64 -1.26 4.31
CA ALA A 47 13.08 -1.93 3.14
C ALA A 47 14.18 -2.81 2.52
N GLN A 48 13.92 -4.11 2.51
CA GLN A 48 14.82 -5.12 1.98
C GLN A 48 14.62 -5.16 0.47
N PHE A 49 15.63 -4.77 -0.30
CA PHE A 49 15.56 -4.74 -1.75
C PHE A 49 16.46 -5.82 -2.35
N GLY A 50 16.04 -6.40 -3.47
CA GLY A 50 16.81 -7.32 -4.29
C GLY A 50 16.70 -6.95 -5.77
N ASP A 51 17.54 -7.60 -6.58
CA ASP A 51 17.63 -7.35 -8.01
C ASP A 51 17.35 -8.65 -8.78
N ILE A 52 16.74 -8.55 -9.96
CA ILE A 52 16.57 -9.66 -10.89
C ILE A 52 17.33 -9.34 -12.16
N SER A 53 18.08 -10.31 -12.67
CA SER A 53 18.71 -10.25 -13.99
C SER A 53 18.46 -11.54 -14.75
N GLY A 54 18.64 -11.50 -16.06
CA GLY A 54 18.48 -12.69 -16.89
C GLY A 54 18.54 -12.35 -18.37
N CYS A 55 18.41 -13.38 -19.20
CA CYS A 55 18.27 -13.24 -20.65
C CYS A 55 16.94 -13.83 -21.13
N VAL A 56 16.30 -13.16 -22.08
CA VAL A 56 15.12 -13.66 -22.80
C VAL A 56 15.52 -14.10 -24.20
N PHE A 57 15.12 -15.31 -24.58
CA PHE A 57 15.47 -15.91 -25.86
C PHE A 57 14.30 -16.70 -26.48
N ASP A 58 14.32 -16.85 -27.80
CA ASP A 58 13.39 -17.70 -28.54
C ASP A 58 13.71 -19.18 -28.25
N SER A 59 12.72 -19.93 -27.82
CA SER A 59 12.82 -21.38 -27.57
C SER A 59 13.08 -22.22 -28.83
N ARG A 60 12.70 -21.74 -30.03
CA ARG A 60 12.86 -22.44 -31.31
C ARG A 60 14.17 -22.14 -32.00
N THR A 61 14.57 -20.87 -32.06
CA THR A 61 15.81 -20.47 -32.76
C THR A 61 17.00 -20.34 -31.81
N GLY A 62 16.76 -20.11 -30.52
CA GLY A 62 17.79 -19.79 -29.54
C GLY A 62 18.26 -18.34 -29.60
N ASP A 63 17.65 -17.51 -30.44
CA ASP A 63 18.05 -16.12 -30.62
C ASP A 63 17.64 -15.26 -29.41
N PRO A 64 18.49 -14.32 -28.96
CA PRO A 64 18.11 -13.37 -27.93
C PRO A 64 17.02 -12.43 -28.43
N LEU A 65 16.05 -12.13 -27.56
CA LEU A 65 14.95 -11.24 -27.89
C LEU A 65 15.23 -9.84 -27.35
N MET A 66 15.51 -8.91 -28.27
CA MET A 66 15.65 -7.48 -27.95
C MET A 66 14.28 -6.80 -27.86
N GLY A 67 14.09 -5.96 -26.84
CA GLY A 67 12.86 -5.19 -26.64
C GLY A 67 11.68 -6.00 -26.10
N ALA A 68 11.93 -7.21 -25.59
CA ALA A 68 10.96 -7.97 -24.82
C ALA A 68 10.70 -7.28 -23.47
N ASN A 69 9.43 -7.17 -23.10
CA ASN A 69 9.01 -6.49 -21.88
C ASN A 69 8.87 -7.51 -20.75
N VAL A 70 9.67 -7.36 -19.69
CA VAL A 70 9.66 -8.21 -18.50
C VAL A 70 9.07 -7.42 -17.35
N ILE A 71 7.92 -7.86 -16.82
CA ILE A 71 7.16 -7.17 -15.77
C ILE A 71 6.95 -8.10 -14.57
N LEU A 72 7.11 -7.56 -13.36
CA LEU A 72 6.60 -8.16 -12.12
C LEU A 72 5.14 -7.78 -11.96
N VAL A 73 4.25 -8.77 -11.95
CA VAL A 73 2.79 -8.57 -11.95
C VAL A 73 2.32 -7.80 -10.72
N GLU A 74 2.88 -8.09 -9.55
CA GLU A 74 2.41 -7.54 -8.27
C GLU A 74 2.87 -6.10 -8.04
N ASN A 75 4.07 -5.74 -8.53
CA ASN A 75 4.64 -4.40 -8.33
C ASN A 75 4.51 -3.51 -9.58
N SER A 76 4.05 -4.06 -10.71
CA SER A 76 4.03 -3.39 -12.02
C SER A 76 5.38 -2.78 -12.43
N GLN A 77 6.48 -3.20 -11.78
CA GLN A 77 7.84 -2.82 -12.14
C GLN A 77 8.34 -3.77 -13.22
N GLY A 78 9.04 -3.23 -14.21
CA GLY A 78 9.55 -4.02 -15.30
C GLY A 78 10.72 -3.35 -15.98
N SER A 79 11.32 -4.08 -16.91
CA SER A 79 12.41 -3.61 -17.76
C SER A 79 12.30 -4.26 -19.13
N ALA A 80 12.72 -3.52 -20.16
CA ALA A 80 12.86 -4.07 -21.50
C ALA A 80 14.23 -4.76 -21.64
N THR A 81 14.29 -5.78 -22.47
CA THR A 81 15.56 -6.44 -22.81
C THR A 81 16.41 -5.60 -23.77
N ASP A 82 17.73 -5.66 -23.61
CA ASP A 82 18.73 -5.00 -24.46
C ASP A 82 18.97 -5.78 -25.78
N LEU A 83 19.91 -5.31 -26.61
CA LEU A 83 20.34 -5.91 -27.88
C LEU A 83 20.70 -7.40 -27.78
N ASP A 84 21.32 -7.78 -26.66
CA ASP A 84 21.74 -9.14 -26.37
C ASP A 84 20.66 -9.96 -25.62
N GLY A 85 19.44 -9.43 -25.48
CA GLY A 85 18.32 -10.10 -24.80
C GLY A 85 18.38 -10.03 -23.27
N PHE A 86 19.37 -9.34 -22.70
CA PHE A 86 19.51 -9.19 -21.25
C PHE A 86 18.52 -8.18 -20.67
N TYR A 87 17.97 -8.50 -19.50
CA TYR A 87 17.18 -7.57 -18.70
C TYR A 87 17.73 -7.45 -17.28
N THR A 88 17.46 -6.32 -16.64
CA THR A 88 17.72 -6.14 -15.21
C THR A 88 16.62 -5.28 -14.61
N ILE A 89 16.03 -5.78 -13.52
CA ILE A 89 15.03 -5.07 -12.72
C ILE A 89 15.64 -4.89 -11.34
N ARG A 90 15.80 -3.64 -10.91
CA ARG A 90 16.48 -3.29 -9.67
C ARG A 90 15.50 -2.80 -8.61
N ASN A 91 15.95 -2.84 -7.36
CA ASN A 91 15.23 -2.24 -6.24
C ASN A 91 13.82 -2.84 -6.03
N ILE A 92 13.73 -4.16 -6.14
CA ILE A 92 12.50 -4.92 -5.94
C ILE A 92 12.41 -5.27 -4.45
N PRO A 93 11.31 -4.95 -3.76
CA PRO A 93 11.14 -5.38 -2.37
C PRO A 93 11.26 -6.91 -2.24
N ALA A 94 11.85 -7.41 -1.16
CA ALA A 94 11.96 -8.84 -0.92
C ALA A 94 10.56 -9.47 -0.77
N GLY A 95 10.33 -10.60 -1.43
CA GLY A 95 9.01 -11.23 -1.53
C GLY A 95 8.92 -12.29 -2.61
N ARG A 96 7.71 -12.82 -2.84
CA ARG A 96 7.39 -13.74 -3.93
C ARG A 96 6.62 -13.01 -5.00
N TYR A 97 7.06 -13.14 -6.25
CA TYR A 97 6.51 -12.41 -7.38
C TYR A 97 6.23 -13.34 -8.57
N SER A 98 5.37 -12.86 -9.46
CA SER A 98 5.14 -13.48 -10.75
C SER A 98 5.83 -12.64 -11.83
N LEU A 99 6.75 -13.25 -12.56
CA LEU A 99 7.38 -12.64 -13.73
C LEU A 99 6.54 -12.91 -14.97
N MET A 100 6.32 -11.86 -15.75
CA MET A 100 5.55 -11.90 -16.98
C MET A 100 6.38 -11.32 -18.12
N VAL A 101 6.59 -12.12 -19.15
CA VAL A 101 7.31 -11.68 -20.36
C VAL A 101 6.33 -11.53 -21.50
N THR A 102 6.37 -10.38 -22.16
CA THR A 102 5.56 -10.08 -23.35
C THR A 102 6.46 -9.56 -24.46
N TYR A 103 6.26 -10.09 -25.66
CA TYR A 103 6.96 -9.65 -26.87
C TYR A 103 6.07 -9.83 -28.09
N ILE A 104 6.20 -8.94 -29.07
CA ILE A 104 5.31 -8.90 -30.23
C ILE A 104 5.56 -10.14 -31.09
N GLY A 105 4.51 -10.91 -31.36
CA GLY A 105 4.61 -12.16 -32.14
C GLY A 105 5.01 -13.39 -31.32
N TYR A 106 5.09 -13.28 -29.99
CA TYR A 106 5.42 -14.38 -29.09
C TYR A 106 4.33 -14.60 -28.04
N GLN A 107 4.26 -15.82 -27.53
CA GLN A 107 3.33 -16.17 -26.47
C GLN A 107 3.76 -15.52 -25.16
N GLN A 108 2.78 -14.94 -24.45
CA GLN A 108 3.02 -14.40 -23.12
C GLN A 108 3.35 -15.54 -22.17
N LYS A 109 4.51 -15.45 -21.51
CA LYS A 109 4.95 -16.44 -20.52
C LYS A 109 4.88 -15.83 -19.12
N LYS A 110 4.16 -16.51 -18.23
CA LYS A 110 4.07 -16.16 -16.80
C LYS A 110 4.78 -17.22 -15.96
N ILE A 111 5.76 -16.81 -15.17
CA ILE A 111 6.48 -17.64 -14.21
C ILE A 111 6.03 -17.19 -12.81
N ASN A 112 5.38 -18.08 -12.08
CA ASN A 112 4.92 -17.81 -10.73
C ASN A 112 6.01 -18.19 -9.71
N ASP A 113 5.87 -17.66 -8.49
CA ASP A 113 6.66 -18.06 -7.31
C ASP A 113 8.17 -17.74 -7.39
N VAL A 114 8.51 -16.62 -8.00
CA VAL A 114 9.89 -16.11 -8.04
C VAL A 114 10.23 -15.48 -6.69
N GLU A 115 11.11 -16.13 -5.93
CA GLU A 115 11.58 -15.65 -4.63
C GLU A 115 12.70 -14.61 -4.80
N ILE A 116 12.48 -13.41 -4.27
CA ILE A 116 13.45 -12.32 -4.20
C ILE A 116 13.95 -12.16 -2.78
N ARG A 117 15.26 -12.35 -2.63
CA ARG A 117 15.97 -12.27 -1.34
C ARG A 117 16.68 -10.93 -1.22
N ASN A 118 16.76 -10.45 0.02
CA ASN A 118 17.39 -9.18 0.34
C ASN A 118 18.87 -9.15 -0.07
N GLY A 119 19.27 -8.10 -0.79
CA GLY A 119 20.66 -7.88 -1.23
C GLY A 119 21.19 -8.91 -2.21
N GLN A 120 20.33 -9.79 -2.74
CA GLN A 120 20.73 -10.84 -3.68
C GLN A 120 20.27 -10.50 -5.09
N LEU A 121 21.14 -10.83 -6.06
CA LEU A 121 20.82 -10.82 -7.47
C LEU A 121 20.29 -12.21 -7.86
N SER A 122 18.99 -12.30 -8.17
CA SER A 122 18.38 -13.52 -8.72
C SER A 122 18.57 -13.53 -10.25
N ARG A 123 19.26 -14.56 -10.76
CA ARG A 123 19.43 -14.75 -12.21
C ARG A 123 18.41 -15.75 -12.74
N ILE A 124 17.57 -15.33 -13.69
CA ILE A 124 16.48 -16.14 -14.24
C ILE A 124 16.47 -15.95 -15.75
N ASP A 125 16.85 -16.98 -16.49
CA ASP A 125 16.79 -16.94 -17.96
C ASP A 125 15.43 -17.49 -18.44
N ILE A 126 14.82 -16.82 -19.41
CA ILE A 126 13.43 -17.08 -19.83
C ILE A 126 13.38 -17.38 -21.33
N SER A 127 12.99 -18.60 -21.68
CA SER A 127 12.65 -18.96 -23.05
C SER A 127 11.19 -18.64 -23.35
N VAL A 128 10.88 -18.08 -24.52
CA VAL A 128 9.50 -17.87 -24.98
C VAL A 128 9.25 -18.56 -26.31
N GLU A 129 8.01 -18.97 -26.55
CA GLU A 129 7.59 -19.60 -27.79
C GLU A 129 6.97 -18.56 -28.73
N PRO A 130 7.29 -18.55 -30.03
CA PRO A 130 6.62 -17.68 -30.98
C PRO A 130 5.14 -18.06 -31.07
N THR A 131 4.28 -17.06 -31.23
CA THR A 131 2.84 -17.27 -31.37
C THR A 131 2.56 -17.89 -32.74
N SER A 132 2.37 -19.21 -32.77
CA SER A 132 1.66 -19.84 -33.88
C SER A 132 0.22 -19.37 -33.86
N LEU A 133 -0.32 -19.04 -35.03
CA LEU A 133 -1.67 -18.51 -35.24
C LEU A 133 -2.77 -19.57 -35.00
N GLU A 134 -2.60 -20.43 -34.00
CA GLU A 134 -3.64 -21.33 -33.52
C GLU A 134 -4.44 -20.60 -32.44
N MET A 135 -5.68 -20.31 -32.78
CA MET A 135 -6.65 -19.59 -31.96
C MET A 135 -6.84 -20.31 -30.61
N ALA A 136 -6.15 -19.85 -29.57
CA ALA A 136 -6.47 -20.20 -28.18
C ALA A 136 -6.51 -18.91 -27.36
N SER A 137 -7.70 -18.63 -26.85
CA SER A 137 -8.06 -17.48 -26.03
C SER A 137 -7.02 -17.21 -24.93
N VAL A 138 -6.25 -16.15 -25.08
CA VAL A 138 -5.51 -15.56 -23.96
C VAL A 138 -6.55 -14.85 -23.10
N ILE A 139 -6.91 -15.48 -21.98
CA ILE A 139 -7.59 -14.85 -20.87
C ILE A 139 -6.63 -13.81 -20.30
N VAL A 140 -6.65 -12.61 -20.88
CA VAL A 140 -6.07 -11.45 -20.23
C VAL A 140 -7.04 -11.09 -19.11
N GLU A 141 -6.80 -11.61 -17.91
CA GLU A 141 -7.32 -11.00 -16.69
C GLU A 141 -6.65 -9.63 -16.55
N VAL A 142 -7.11 -8.66 -17.35
CA VAL A 142 -6.84 -7.25 -17.11
C VAL A 142 -7.66 -6.92 -15.87
N GLN A 143 -7.02 -6.95 -14.70
CA GLN A 143 -7.54 -6.19 -13.58
C GLN A 143 -7.35 -4.71 -13.95
N ALA A 144 -8.29 -4.20 -14.75
CA ALA A 144 -8.38 -2.80 -15.09
C ALA A 144 -8.80 -2.09 -13.81
N ASN A 145 -7.84 -1.76 -12.95
CA ASN A 145 -8.03 -0.72 -11.96
C ASN A 145 -8.05 0.63 -12.68
N ARG A 146 -9.03 0.80 -13.58
CA ARG A 146 -9.52 2.12 -13.96
C ARG A 146 -10.43 2.49 -12.81
N VAL A 147 -9.87 3.18 -11.82
CA VAL A 147 -10.68 4.05 -10.97
C VAL A 147 -11.24 5.11 -11.92
N SER A 148 -12.39 4.80 -12.51
CA SER A 148 -13.20 5.74 -13.25
C SER A 148 -13.87 6.63 -12.21
N ASP A 149 -13.22 7.76 -11.92
CA ASP A 149 -13.78 8.86 -11.12
C ASP A 149 -15.10 9.43 -11.69
N SER A 150 -15.58 8.93 -12.82
CA SER A 150 -16.81 9.36 -13.48
C SER A 150 -18.09 8.64 -13.03
N TYR A 151 -18.03 7.66 -12.11
CA TYR A 151 -19.24 6.91 -11.73
C TYR A 151 -20.14 7.60 -10.67
N MET A 152 -19.70 8.70 -10.04
CA MET A 152 -20.53 9.40 -9.03
C MET A 152 -21.66 10.26 -9.62
N LEU A 153 -21.60 10.64 -10.89
CA LEU A 153 -22.66 11.46 -11.52
C LEU A 153 -23.89 10.64 -11.95
N THR A 154 -23.72 9.35 -12.25
CA THR A 154 -24.83 8.48 -12.66
C THR A 154 -25.66 8.02 -11.48
N GLN A 155 -25.06 7.87 -10.30
CA GLN A 155 -25.79 7.59 -9.05
C GLN A 155 -26.57 8.81 -8.53
N GLN A 156 -26.15 10.03 -8.87
CA GLN A 156 -26.87 11.23 -8.43
C GLN A 156 -28.08 11.57 -9.32
N ARG A 157 -28.10 11.16 -10.60
CA ARG A 157 -29.29 11.33 -11.46
C ARG A 157 -30.45 10.40 -11.12
N ASN A 158 -30.19 9.26 -10.49
CA ASN A 158 -31.26 8.36 -10.05
C ASN A 158 -32.07 8.91 -8.87
N SER A 159 -31.53 9.87 -8.11
CA SER A 159 -32.25 10.55 -7.02
C SER A 159 -33.07 11.77 -7.49
N VAL A 160 -32.74 12.36 -8.65
CA VAL A 160 -33.53 13.49 -9.20
C VAL A 160 -34.84 12.98 -9.78
N ASN A 161 -34.86 11.77 -10.36
CA ASN A 161 -36.08 11.17 -10.92
C ASN A 161 -37.06 10.62 -9.86
N THR A 162 -36.67 10.55 -8.59
CA THR A 162 -37.56 10.08 -7.50
C THR A 162 -38.35 11.20 -6.81
N GLN A 163 -38.23 12.47 -7.24
CA GLN A 163 -39.04 13.56 -6.69
C GLN A 163 -40.38 13.78 -7.40
N ASP A 164 -40.53 13.37 -8.67
CA ASP A 164 -41.76 13.65 -9.44
C ASP A 164 -42.83 12.55 -9.37
N GLY A 165 -42.50 11.35 -8.86
CA GLY A 165 -43.45 10.22 -8.80
C GLY A 165 -44.40 10.20 -7.60
N ILE A 166 -44.14 11.00 -6.56
CA ILE A 166 -44.91 10.98 -5.30
C ILE A 166 -46.03 12.02 -5.31
N ALA A 167 -45.91 13.09 -6.12
CA ALA A 167 -46.92 14.14 -6.22
C ALA A 167 -48.21 13.66 -6.92
N ALA A 168 -48.12 12.87 -8.00
CA ALA A 168 -49.30 12.43 -8.74
C ALA A 168 -50.14 11.37 -7.98
N SER A 169 -49.49 10.47 -7.23
CA SER A 169 -50.19 9.43 -6.46
C SER A 169 -50.78 9.95 -5.14
N GLN A 170 -50.21 10.99 -4.52
CA GLN A 170 -50.82 11.63 -3.34
C GLN A 170 -51.90 12.66 -3.67
N ILE A 171 -51.89 13.31 -4.84
CA ILE A 171 -53.03 14.15 -5.26
C ILE A 171 -54.26 13.29 -5.54
N SER A 172 -54.09 12.11 -6.18
CA SER A 172 -55.22 11.21 -6.46
C SER A 172 -55.85 10.57 -5.21
N ARG A 173 -55.08 10.41 -4.11
CA ARG A 173 -55.59 9.76 -2.89
C ARG A 173 -56.16 10.75 -1.86
N SER A 174 -55.82 12.03 -1.97
CA SER A 174 -56.28 13.12 -1.10
C SER A 174 -57.38 13.98 -1.73
N GLY A 175 -57.59 13.87 -3.05
CA GLY A 175 -58.61 14.58 -3.81
C GLY A 175 -60.01 14.05 -3.56
N ASP A 176 -60.63 14.56 -2.51
CA ASP A 176 -62.08 14.67 -2.32
C ASP A 176 -62.94 13.40 -2.37
N SER A 177 -63.03 12.73 -1.22
CA SER A 177 -64.26 11.99 -0.88
C SER A 177 -65.23 12.79 0.00
N ASN A 178 -64.96 14.08 0.35
CA ASN A 178 -65.80 14.86 1.28
C ASN A 178 -66.14 16.33 0.91
N ALA A 179 -65.75 16.89 -0.26
CA ALA A 179 -66.17 18.26 -0.65
C ALA A 179 -67.69 18.46 -0.80
N ALA A 180 -68.46 17.39 -1.07
CA ALA A 180 -69.90 17.50 -1.29
C ALA A 180 -70.72 17.73 0.01
N GLU A 181 -70.13 17.51 1.19
CA GLU A 181 -70.84 17.62 2.48
C GLU A 181 -70.54 18.93 3.24
N ALA A 182 -69.54 19.70 2.80
CA ALA A 182 -69.20 21.01 3.37
C ALA A 182 -70.02 22.19 2.79
N ALA A 183 -70.75 21.98 1.69
CA ALA A 183 -71.55 23.01 1.01
C ALA A 183 -73.05 22.96 1.35
N LYS A 184 -73.47 22.15 2.33
CA LYS A 184 -74.89 21.98 2.72
C LYS A 184 -75.26 22.54 4.11
N ARG A 185 -74.60 23.62 4.53
CA ARG A 185 -75.10 24.53 5.58
C ARG A 185 -75.06 25.97 5.08
#